data_AF-A0A0F6TPW9-F1
#
_entry.id   AF-A0A0F6TPW9-F1
#
_cell.length_a   1.000
_cell.length_b   1.000
_cell.length_c   1.000
_cell.angle_alpha   90.00
_cell.angle_beta   90.00
_cell.angle_gamma   90.00
#
_symmetry.space_group_name_H-M   'P 1'
#
loop_
_entity.id
_entity.type
_entity.pdbx_description
1 polymer ?
#
loop_
_entity_poly.entity_id
_entity_poly.type
_entity_poly.pdbx_seq_one_letter_code
_entity_poly.pdbx_strand_id
1 'polypeptide(L)'
;MSEENSVEKVAMPKGVKNVLLINLVIIAVAAWAIFNMYTETGAEILIAFATWSLLGTLVFCEIVLLSKMRKAWGMLRALIYTIALLQALTTMVLTKDFLSLWGVLAFFGSLFVVIYLIGLRGYLNSDGFKRWFGS
;
A
#
# COMPACT_ATOMS: atom_id res chain seq x y z
N MET A 1 35.58 3.50 -30.90
CA MET A 1 35.35 3.56 -29.45
C MET A 1 33.96 4.13 -29.23
N SER A 2 32.96 3.26 -29.09
CA SER A 2 31.61 3.66 -28.70
C SER A 2 31.64 3.95 -27.21
N GLU A 3 31.34 5.19 -26.83
CA GLU A 3 31.14 5.57 -25.43
C GLU A 3 30.06 4.66 -24.83
N GLU A 4 30.51 3.73 -23.98
CA GLU A 4 29.64 3.04 -23.04
C GLU A 4 29.04 4.12 -22.15
N ASN A 5 27.83 4.54 -22.50
CA ASN A 5 26.96 5.30 -21.61
C ASN A 5 26.81 4.47 -20.33
N SER A 6 27.68 4.74 -19.36
CA SER A 6 27.52 4.27 -18.00
C SER A 6 26.21 4.85 -17.51
N VAL A 7 25.15 4.05 -17.63
CA VAL A 7 23.86 4.35 -17.02
C VAL A 7 24.15 4.40 -15.53
N GLU A 8 24.39 5.61 -15.03
CA GLU A 8 24.62 5.90 -13.64
C GLU A 8 23.42 5.31 -12.90
N LYS A 9 23.62 4.13 -12.28
CA LYS A 9 22.58 3.45 -11.53
C LYS A 9 22.31 4.30 -10.30
N VAL A 10 21.43 5.30 -10.44
CA VAL A 10 21.00 6.15 -9.34
C VAL A 10 20.50 5.23 -8.23
N ALA A 11 21.30 5.08 -7.19
CA ALA A 11 21.04 4.16 -6.11
C ALA A 11 19.67 4.46 -5.50
N MET A 12 18.87 3.42 -5.27
CA MET A 12 17.53 3.58 -4.72
C MET A 12 17.60 4.23 -3.33
N PRO A 13 16.88 5.35 -3.09
CA PRO A 13 16.86 6.02 -1.81
C PRO A 13 16.38 5.08 -0.70
N LYS A 14 16.93 5.25 0.51
CA LYS A 14 16.50 4.48 1.69
C LYS A 14 14.99 4.57 1.91
N GLY A 15 14.38 5.73 1.67
CA GLY A 15 12.93 5.91 1.79
C GLY A 15 12.13 5.00 0.85
N VAL A 16 12.56 4.82 -0.40
CA VAL A 16 11.89 3.92 -1.34
C VAL A 16 12.04 2.47 -0.89
N LYS A 17 13.25 2.05 -0.47
CA LYS A 17 13.46 0.70 0.07
C LYS A 17 12.56 0.40 1.27
N ASN A 18 12.40 1.36 2.17
CA ASN A 18 11.51 1.22 3.32
C ASN A 18 10.04 1.10 2.89
N VAL A 19 9.60 1.89 1.90
CA VAL A 19 8.26 1.78 1.34
C VAL A 19 8.01 0.39 0.77
N LEU A 20 8.94 -0.13 -0.05
CA LEU A 20 8.83 -1.46 -0.64
C LEU A 20 8.73 -2.55 0.44
N LEU A 21 9.57 -2.45 1.48
CA LEU A 21 9.56 -3.39 2.60
C LEU A 21 8.24 -3.36 3.37
N ILE A 22 7.74 -2.16 3.72
CA ILE A 22 6.49 -2.02 4.48
C ILE A 22 5.31 -2.51 3.64
N ASN A 23 5.26 -2.16 2.35
CA ASN A 23 4.25 -2.66 1.42
C ASN A 23 4.26 -4.18 1.36
N LEU A 24 5.44 -4.80 1.25
CA LEU A 24 5.56 -6.26 1.20
C LEU A 24 4.97 -6.92 2.45
N VAL A 25 5.23 -6.37 3.63
CA VAL A 25 4.66 -6.86 4.90
C VAL A 25 3.13 -6.72 4.89
N ILE A 26 2.61 -5.55 4.50
CA ILE A 26 1.15 -5.33 4.44
C ILE A 26 0.50 -6.24 3.40
N ILE A 27 1.12 -6.45 2.25
CA ILE A 27 0.65 -7.38 1.21
C ILE A 27 0.57 -8.81 1.76
N ALA A 28 1.61 -9.28 2.45
CA ALA A 28 1.62 -10.62 3.03
C ALA A 28 0.50 -10.80 4.06
N VAL A 29 0.31 -9.82 4.94
CA VAL A 29 -0.77 -9.83 5.94
C VAL A 29 -2.15 -9.76 5.26
N ALA A 30 -2.32 -8.92 4.23
CA ALA A 30 -3.57 -8.81 3.49
C ALA A 30 -3.89 -10.09 2.72
N ALA A 31 -2.91 -10.72 2.09
CA ALA A 31 -3.07 -11.99 1.39
C ALA A 31 -3.48 -13.11 2.36
N TRP A 32 -2.86 -13.15 3.54
CA TRP A 32 -3.24 -14.08 4.60
C TRP A 32 -4.67 -13.84 5.10
N ALA A 33 -5.05 -12.58 5.32
CA ALA A 33 -6.40 -12.22 5.73
C ALA A 33 -7.44 -12.65 4.67
N ILE A 34 -7.17 -12.37 3.39
CA ILE A 34 -8.02 -12.82 2.27
C ILE A 34 -8.14 -14.34 2.27
N PHE A 35 -7.03 -15.08 2.44
CA PHE A 35 -7.04 -16.54 2.50
C PHE A 35 -7.99 -17.06 3.60
N ASN A 36 -7.87 -16.52 4.82
CA ASN A 36 -8.75 -16.91 5.93
C ASN A 36 -10.22 -16.55 5.67
N MET A 37 -10.49 -15.40 5.04
CA MET A 37 -11.84 -14.98 4.66
C MET A 37 -12.48 -15.90 3.62
N TYR A 38 -11.70 -16.53 2.75
CA TYR A 38 -12.21 -17.55 1.81
C TYR A 38 -12.48 -18.89 2.48
N THR A 39 -11.73 -19.24 3.53
CA THR A 39 -11.91 -20.49 4.26
C THR A 39 -13.01 -20.43 5.32
N GLU A 40 -13.30 -19.24 5.86
CA GLU A 40 -14.35 -19.01 6.84
C GLU A 40 -15.58 -18.37 6.18
N THR A 41 -16.68 -19.11 6.09
CA THR A 41 -17.96 -18.67 5.49
C THR A 41 -18.63 -17.60 6.37
N GLY A 42 -18.16 -16.35 6.27
CA GLY A 42 -18.70 -15.24 7.07
C GLY A 42 -18.12 -13.86 6.73
N ALA A 43 -17.23 -13.78 5.74
CA ALA A 43 -16.58 -12.55 5.35
C ALA A 43 -17.58 -11.47 4.91
N GLU A 44 -17.57 -10.33 5.59
CA GLU A 44 -18.29 -9.14 5.12
C GLU A 44 -17.74 -8.68 3.78
N ILE A 45 -18.64 -8.57 2.79
CA ILE A 45 -18.31 -8.17 1.42
C ILE A 45 -17.48 -6.88 1.38
N LEU A 46 -17.78 -5.92 2.26
CA LEU A 46 -17.04 -4.67 2.34
C LEU A 46 -15.59 -4.87 2.81
N ILE A 47 -15.36 -5.68 3.85
CA ILE A 47 -14.01 -5.97 4.37
C ILE A 47 -13.22 -6.73 3.30
N ALA A 48 -13.83 -7.71 2.64
CA ALA A 48 -13.20 -8.48 1.58
C ALA A 48 -12.80 -7.57 0.40
N PHE A 49 -13.73 -6.72 -0.07
CA PHE A 49 -13.49 -5.78 -1.15
C PHE A 49 -12.38 -4.77 -0.81
N ALA A 50 -12.40 -4.22 0.41
CA ALA A 50 -11.37 -3.30 0.89
C ALA A 50 -9.99 -3.97 0.94
N THR A 51 -9.91 -5.21 1.41
CA THR A 51 -8.65 -5.96 1.55
C THR A 51 -8.08 -6.34 0.19
N TRP A 52 -8.92 -6.79 -0.75
CA TRP A 52 -8.51 -7.04 -2.14
C TRP A 52 -8.01 -5.78 -2.84
N SER A 53 -8.72 -4.67 -2.67
CA SER A 53 -8.36 -3.39 -3.28
C SER A 53 -7.05 -2.84 -2.71
N LEU A 54 -6.80 -3.04 -1.41
CA LEU A 54 -5.54 -2.74 -0.76
C LEU A 54 -4.40 -3.57 -1.36
N LEU A 55 -4.56 -4.89 -1.40
CA LEU A 55 -3.55 -5.80 -1.96
C LEU A 55 -3.20 -5.40 -3.39
N GLY A 56 -4.19 -5.23 -4.26
CA GLY A 56 -3.98 -4.86 -5.66
C GLY A 56 -3.26 -3.50 -5.80
N THR A 57 -3.63 -2.52 -4.99
CA THR A 57 -3.01 -1.18 -5.02
C THR A 57 -1.57 -1.21 -4.54
N LEU A 58 -1.25 -1.98 -3.49
CA LEU A 58 0.12 -2.09 -3.00
C LEU A 58 1.01 -2.88 -3.96
N VAL A 59 0.51 -3.97 -4.56
CA VAL A 59 1.24 -4.68 -5.63
C VAL A 59 1.50 -3.76 -6.82
N PHE A 60 0.50 -2.98 -7.22
CA PHE A 60 0.68 -1.98 -8.27
C PHE A 60 1.71 -0.91 -7.88
N CYS A 61 1.73 -0.47 -6.61
CA CYS A 61 2.73 0.44 -6.07
C CYS A 61 4.15 -0.13 -6.24
N GLU A 62 4.38 -1.38 -5.83
CA GLU A 62 5.68 -2.07 -6.01
C GLU A 62 6.13 -2.04 -7.46
N ILE A 63 5.26 -2.44 -8.39
CA ILE A 63 5.55 -2.47 -9.83
C ILE A 63 5.93 -1.07 -10.34
N VAL A 64 5.16 -0.04 -9.96
CA VAL A 64 5.42 1.33 -10.40
C VAL A 64 6.75 1.86 -9.86
N LEU A 65 7.07 1.57 -8.60
CA LEU A 65 8.30 2.02 -7.95
C LEU A 65 9.55 1.30 -8.50
N LEU A 66 9.48 -0.02 -8.66
CA LEU A 66 10.59 -0.83 -9.16
C LEU A 66 10.86 -0.57 -10.64
N SER A 67 9.81 -0.46 -11.44
CA SER A 67 9.91 -0.21 -12.90
C SER A 67 9.99 1.28 -13.27
N LYS A 68 9.98 2.19 -12.27
CA LYS A 68 9.95 3.65 -12.46
C LYS A 68 8.91 4.12 -13.50
N MET A 69 7.69 3.58 -13.43
CA MET A 69 6.62 3.85 -14.41
C MET A 69 5.99 5.23 -14.22
N ARG A 70 6.57 6.27 -14.82
CA ARG A 70 6.11 7.66 -14.66
C ARG A 70 4.67 7.90 -15.10
N LYS A 71 4.23 7.27 -16.19
CA LYS A 71 2.85 7.40 -16.70
C LYS A 71 1.79 6.93 -15.69
N ALA A 72 2.13 5.97 -14.85
CA ALA A 72 1.24 5.39 -13.84
C ALA A 72 1.21 6.17 -12.51
N TRP A 73 2.10 7.15 -12.32
CA TRP A 73 2.27 7.83 -11.03
C TRP A 73 1.04 8.63 -10.58
N GLY A 74 0.40 9.35 -11.52
CA GLY A 74 -0.83 10.08 -11.22
C GLY A 74 -1.94 9.13 -10.75
N MET A 75 -2.10 8.01 -11.45
CA MET A 75 -3.07 6.98 -11.11
C MET A 75 -2.77 6.30 -9.77
N LEU A 76 -1.50 5.95 -9.51
CA LEU A 76 -1.09 5.34 -8.24
C LEU A 76 -1.44 6.22 -7.04
N ARG A 77 -1.19 7.53 -7.12
CA ARG A 77 -1.54 8.46 -6.03
C ARG A 77 -3.05 8.56 -5.81
N ALA A 78 -3.83 8.55 -6.88
CA ALA A 78 -5.29 8.55 -6.79
C ALA A 78 -5.80 7.26 -6.13
N LEU A 79 -5.27 6.10 -6.55
CA LEU A 79 -5.61 4.81 -5.96
C LEU A 79 -5.27 4.76 -4.47
N ILE A 80 -4.05 5.13 -4.08
CA ILE A 80 -3.64 5.15 -2.66
C ILE A 80 -4.60 6.01 -1.83
N TYR A 81 -5.04 7.16 -2.35
CA TYR A 81 -6.01 8.01 -1.66
C TYR A 81 -7.38 7.33 -1.52
N THR A 82 -7.93 6.80 -2.60
CA THR A 82 -9.22 6.11 -2.58
C THR A 82 -9.19 4.89 -1.65
N ILE A 83 -8.11 4.12 -1.65
CA ILE A 83 -7.94 2.98 -0.77
C ILE A 83 -7.76 3.41 0.69
N ALA A 84 -7.06 4.51 0.97
CA ALA A 84 -6.98 5.03 2.34
C ALA A 84 -8.37 5.37 2.89
N LEU A 85 -9.23 5.99 2.08
CA LEU A 85 -10.61 6.27 2.45
C LEU A 85 -11.42 4.99 2.65
N LEU A 86 -11.29 4.02 1.74
CA LEU A 86 -11.98 2.73 1.85
C LEU A 86 -11.56 1.98 3.11
N GLN A 87 -10.27 1.95 3.42
CA GLN A 87 -9.74 1.34 4.64
C GLN A 87 -10.23 2.07 5.89
N ALA A 88 -10.32 3.40 5.88
CA ALA A 88 -10.88 4.16 7.00
C ALA A 88 -12.36 3.83 7.25
N LEU A 89 -13.15 3.64 6.19
CA LEU A 89 -14.53 3.16 6.31
C LEU A 89 -14.58 1.75 6.89
N THR A 90 -13.69 0.85 6.45
CA THR A 90 -13.57 -0.49 7.02
C THR A 90 -13.18 -0.45 8.50
N THR A 91 -12.28 0.45 8.91
CA THR A 91 -11.92 0.66 10.32
C THR A 91 -13.16 1.05 11.16
N MET A 92 -14.07 1.86 10.61
CA MET A 92 -15.34 2.19 11.29
C MET A 92 -16.25 0.97 11.43
N VAL A 93 -16.28 0.05 10.46
CA VAL A 93 -17.10 -1.16 10.57
C VAL A 93 -16.53 -2.11 11.64
N LEU A 94 -15.21 -2.20 11.75
CA LEU A 94 -14.53 -3.03 12.75
C LEU A 94 -14.78 -2.59 14.19
N THR A 95 -15.32 -1.39 14.44
CA THR A 95 -15.65 -0.96 15.81
C THR A 95 -16.73 -1.81 16.47
N LYS A 96 -17.54 -2.53 15.68
CA LYS A 96 -18.55 -3.44 16.22
C LYS A 96 -17.94 -4.66 16.91
N ASP A 97 -16.74 -5.06 16.50
CA ASP A 97 -16.02 -6.24 17.00
C ASP A 97 -15.02 -5.87 18.12
N PHE A 98 -15.04 -4.62 18.57
CA PHE A 98 -14.06 -4.04 19.51
C PHE A 98 -14.08 -4.68 20.90
N LEU A 99 -15.14 -5.41 21.26
CA LEU A 99 -15.20 -6.17 22.51
C LEU A 99 -14.38 -7.47 22.48
N SER A 100 -13.92 -7.89 21.30
CA SER A 100 -13.06 -9.07 21.14
C SER A 100 -11.59 -8.68 21.00
N LEU A 101 -10.68 -9.46 21.59
CA LEU A 101 -9.22 -9.24 21.45
C LEU A 101 -8.79 -9.18 19.98
N TRP A 102 -9.35 -10.08 19.16
CA TRP A 102 -9.07 -10.13 17.72
C TRP A 102 -9.60 -8.91 16.97
N GLY A 103 -10.81 -8.43 17.32
CA GLY A 103 -11.37 -7.22 16.74
C GLY A 103 -10.58 -5.96 17.11
N VAL A 104 -10.06 -5.86 18.34
CA VAL A 104 -9.16 -4.76 18.73
C VAL A 104 -7.87 -4.78 17.91
N LEU A 105 -7.25 -5.95 17.73
CA LEU A 105 -6.04 -6.09 16.91
C LEU A 105 -6.32 -5.73 15.44
N ALA A 106 -7.44 -6.20 14.89
CA ALA A 106 -7.85 -5.87 13.52
C ALA A 106 -8.09 -4.37 13.35
N PHE A 107 -8.73 -3.72 14.33
CA PHE A 107 -8.97 -2.28 14.33
C PHE A 107 -7.66 -1.48 14.30
N PHE A 108 -6.73 -1.75 15.22
CA PHE A 108 -5.44 -1.04 15.26
C PHE A 108 -4.57 -1.35 14.04
N GLY A 109 -4.61 -2.58 13.53
CA GLY A 109 -3.96 -2.96 12.27
C GLY A 109 -4.51 -2.17 11.09
N SER A 110 -5.83 -2.06 10.98
CA SER A 110 -6.50 -1.26 9.95
C SER A 110 -6.14 0.23 10.08
N LEU A 111 -6.16 0.78 11.30
CA LEU A 111 -5.78 2.18 11.55
C LEU A 111 -4.32 2.46 11.16
N PHE A 112 -3.41 1.55 11.49
CA PHE A 112 -2.02 1.64 11.06
C PHE A 112 -1.89 1.70 9.54
N VAL A 113 -2.62 0.83 8.82
CA VAL A 113 -2.65 0.83 7.34
C VAL A 113 -3.19 2.15 6.80
N VAL A 114 -4.25 2.71 7.38
CA VAL A 114 -4.80 4.01 6.96
C VAL A 114 -3.76 5.12 7.11
N ILE A 115 -3.13 5.23 8.28
CA ILE A 115 -2.08 6.22 8.55
C ILE A 115 -0.91 6.05 7.59
N TYR A 116 -0.51 4.80 7.36
CA TYR A 116 0.54 4.47 6.41
C TYR A 116 0.21 4.93 4.98
N LEU A 117 -1.00 4.65 4.47
CA LEU A 117 -1.40 5.03 3.11
C LEU A 117 -1.43 6.56 2.93
N ILE A 118 -1.89 7.29 3.93
CA ILE A 118 -1.86 8.77 3.94
C ILE A 118 -0.41 9.26 3.89
N GLY A 119 0.46 8.69 4.73
CA GLY A 119 1.89 9.00 4.75
C GLY A 119 2.59 8.65 3.44
N LEU A 120 2.27 7.51 2.85
CA LEU A 120 2.80 7.04 1.57
C LEU A 120 2.42 8.01 0.45
N ARG A 121 1.16 8.43 0.37
CA ARG A 121 0.72 9.45 -0.60
C ARG A 121 1.51 10.74 -0.43
N GLY A 122 1.72 11.19 0.81
CA GLY A 122 2.54 12.37 1.12
C GLY A 122 3.99 12.20 0.66
N TYR A 123 4.60 11.06 0.97
CA TYR A 123 5.96 10.71 0.57
C TYR A 123 6.14 10.70 -0.94
N LEU A 124 5.22 10.07 -1.68
CA LEU A 124 5.22 10.04 -3.15
C LEU A 124 5.05 11.43 -3.78
N ASN A 125 4.59 12.43 -3.02
CA ASN A 125 4.47 13.81 -3.46
C ASN A 125 5.65 14.69 -3.00
N SER A 126 6.56 14.18 -2.18
CA SER A 126 7.73 14.92 -1.71
C SER A 126 8.73 15.23 -2.82
N ASP A 127 9.40 16.37 -2.75
CA ASP A 127 10.37 16.80 -3.76
C ASP A 127 11.55 15.84 -3.87
N GLY A 128 11.98 15.27 -2.74
CA GLY A 128 13.05 14.27 -2.71
C GLY A 128 12.69 12.99 -3.48
N PHE A 129 11.46 12.51 -3.32
CA PHE A 129 10.99 11.35 -4.09
C PHE A 129 10.85 11.68 -5.58
N LYS A 130 10.21 12.82 -5.90
CA LYS A 130 10.00 13.27 -7.29
C LYS A 130 11.30 13.39 -8.07
N ARG A 131 12.35 13.98 -7.46
CA ARG A 131 13.69 14.07 -8.05
C ARG A 131 14.28 12.71 -8.40
N TRP A 132 14.16 11.72 -7.52
CA TRP A 132 14.66 10.36 -7.80
C TRP A 132 13.82 9.61 -8.84
N PHE A 133 12.50 9.81 -8.80
CA PHE A 133 11.56 9.19 -9.71
C PHE A 133 11.64 9.81 -11.12
N GLY A 134 12.15 11.05 -11.21
CA GLY A 134 12.33 11.84 -12.42
C GLY A 134 11.03 12.48 -12.91
N SER A 135 10.21 12.96 -11.96
CA SER A 135 8.96 13.68 -12.21
C SER A 135 8.97 15.08 -11.63
#